data_AF-A0A7V6M5M0-F1
#
_entry.id   AF-A0A7V6M5M0-F1
#
_cell.length_a   1.000
_cell.length_b   1.000
_cell.length_c   1.000
_cell.angle_alpha   90.00
_cell.angle_beta   90.00
_cell.angle_gamma   90.00
#
_symmetry.space_group_name_H-M   'P 1'
#
loop_
_entity.id
_entity.type
_entity.pdbx_description
1 polymer ?
#
loop_
_entity_poly.entity_id
_entity_poly.type
_entity_poly.pdbx_seq_one_letter_code
_entity_poly.pdbx_strand_id
1 'polypeptide(L)'
;MKALFIILNKTEYLDEILSILVKHNVKGATIVDSQGMASAIVNNDITGIPLFGSLKLILKDRHPQNKTIFSVIHDEKILKKVVESITYLLRNEKEPGVVFMFTVPVGDIYLLKNNK
;
A
#
# COMPACT_ATOMS: atom_id res chain seq x y z
N MET A 1 5.66 9.21 -16.56
CA MET A 1 5.16 7.96 -15.96
C MET A 1 5.23 8.06 -14.44
N LYS A 2 4.40 7.33 -13.70
CA LYS A 2 4.36 7.39 -12.24
C LYS A 2 4.29 5.98 -11.65
N ALA A 3 5.05 5.71 -10.61
CA ALA A 3 4.84 4.55 -9.76
C ALA A 3 3.73 4.91 -8.76
N LEU A 4 2.60 4.19 -8.82
CA LEU A 4 1.55 4.27 -7.80
C LEU A 4 1.94 3.33 -6.66
N PHE A 5 2.06 3.87 -5.45
CA PHE A 5 2.18 3.12 -4.21
C PHE A 5 0.82 3.11 -3.51
N ILE A 6 0.41 1.93 -3.06
CA ILE A 6 -0.81 1.68 -2.29
C ILE A 6 -0.35 1.03 -1.00
N ILE A 7 -0.56 1.71 0.13
CA ILE A 7 -0.26 1.19 1.45
C ILE A 7 -1.56 0.67 2.05
N LEU A 8 -1.63 -0.64 2.25
CA LEU A 8 -2.83 -1.35 2.66
C LEU A 8 -2.64 -1.89 4.09
N ASN A 9 -3.42 -1.34 5.03
CA ASN A 9 -3.39 -1.77 6.43
C ASN A 9 -4.41 -2.88 6.73
N LYS A 10 -5.54 -2.93 6.01
CA LYS A 10 -6.50 -4.03 6.06
C LYS A 10 -6.33 -4.94 4.86
N THR A 11 -5.60 -6.04 5.03
CA THR A 11 -5.25 -6.95 3.93
C THR A 11 -6.45 -7.68 3.33
N GLU A 12 -7.63 -7.62 3.95
CA GLU A 12 -8.88 -8.15 3.39
C GLU A 12 -9.27 -7.50 2.06
N TYR A 13 -8.88 -6.25 1.79
CA TYR A 13 -9.13 -5.57 0.52
C TYR A 13 -8.10 -5.87 -0.58
N LEU A 14 -7.13 -6.75 -0.31
CA LEU A 14 -6.03 -7.00 -1.23
C LEU A 14 -6.55 -7.50 -2.59
N ASP A 15 -7.45 -8.47 -2.58
CA ASP A 15 -7.95 -9.10 -3.80
C ASP A 15 -8.80 -8.14 -4.65
N GLU A 16 -9.61 -7.29 -4.03
CA GLU A 16 -10.38 -6.26 -4.73
C GLU A 16 -9.47 -5.19 -5.33
N ILE A 17 -8.42 -4.77 -4.61
CA ILE A 17 -7.44 -3.80 -5.12
C ILE A 17 -6.69 -4.39 -6.32
N LEU A 18 -6.23 -5.64 -6.25
CA LEU A 18 -5.58 -6.31 -7.38
C LEU A 18 -6.54 -6.47 -8.56
N SER A 19 -7.80 -6.81 -8.30
CA SER A 19 -8.85 -6.89 -9.32
C SER A 19 -9.09 -5.56 -10.02
N ILE A 20 -9.07 -4.44 -9.30
CA ILE A 20 -9.17 -3.08 -9.86
C ILE A 20 -7.98 -2.80 -10.80
N LEU A 21 -6.76 -3.15 -10.39
CA LEU A 21 -5.57 -2.97 -11.22
C LEU A 21 -5.70 -3.74 -12.54
N VAL A 22 -6.10 -5.02 -12.47
CA VAL A 22 -6.34 -5.86 -13.66
C VAL A 22 -7.44 -5.26 -14.54
N LYS A 23 -8.57 -4.84 -13.95
CA LYS A 23 -9.71 -4.25 -14.68
C LYS A 23 -9.33 -3.00 -15.47
N HIS A 24 -8.38 -2.21 -14.98
CA HIS A 24 -7.88 -1.01 -15.66
C HIS A 24 -6.66 -1.28 -16.56
N ASN A 25 -6.38 -2.54 -16.90
CA ASN A 25 -5.26 -2.98 -17.74
C ASN A 25 -3.87 -2.58 -17.19
N VAL A 26 -3.72 -2.52 -15.86
CA VAL A 26 -2.40 -2.39 -15.24
C VAL A 26 -1.69 -3.74 -15.35
N LYS A 27 -0.58 -3.78 -16.10
CA LYS A 27 0.07 -5.02 -16.54
C LYS A 27 0.75 -5.83 -15.43
N GLY A 28 1.05 -5.21 -14.30
CA GLY A 28 1.70 -5.87 -13.18
C GLY A 28 1.78 -4.96 -11.97
N ALA A 29 1.97 -5.58 -10.81
CA ALA A 29 2.24 -4.91 -9.55
C ALA A 29 3.19 -5.79 -8.74
N THR A 30 3.99 -5.17 -7.87
CA THR A 30 4.78 -5.88 -6.87
C THR A 30 4.12 -5.66 -5.51
N ILE A 31 4.07 -6.71 -4.70
CA ILE A 31 3.50 -6.70 -3.36
C ILE A 31 4.62 -7.01 -2.38
N VAL A 32 4.76 -6.21 -1.34
CA VAL A 32 5.77 -6.35 -0.29
C VAL A 32 5.08 -6.40 1.06
N ASP A 33 5.49 -7.35 1.90
CA ASP A 33 5.12 -7.38 3.30
C ASP A 33 5.76 -6.19 4.02
N SER A 34 4.94 -5.35 4.64
CA SER A 34 5.39 -4.11 5.25
C SER A 34 4.84 -3.95 6.67
N GLN A 35 5.40 -2.98 7.40
CA GLN A 35 5.01 -2.68 8.76
C GLN A 35 4.91 -1.16 8.95
N GLY A 36 3.86 -0.72 9.64
CA GLY A 36 3.74 0.66 10.09
C GLY A 36 4.67 0.96 11.27
N MET A 37 5.09 2.22 11.39
CA MET A 37 6.02 2.67 12.44
C MET A 37 5.53 2.31 13.86
N ALA A 38 4.24 2.46 14.14
CA ALA A 38 3.69 2.12 15.46
C ALA A 38 3.89 0.64 15.82
N SER A 39 3.64 -0.26 14.87
CA SER A 39 3.86 -1.69 15.05
C SER A 39 5.36 -2.01 15.17
N ALA A 40 6.23 -1.34 14.40
CA ALA A 40 7.68 -1.53 14.46
C ALA A 40 8.26 -1.15 15.84
N ILE A 41 7.82 -0.02 16.41
CA ILE A 41 8.26 0.44 17.73
C ILE A 41 7.88 -0.55 18.84
N VAL A 42 6.66 -1.11 18.76
CA VAL A 42 6.15 -2.06 19.77
C VAL A 42 6.81 -3.42 19.65
N ASN A 43 6.98 -3.95 18.44
CA ASN A 43 7.51 -5.29 18.21
C ASN A 43 9.03 -5.36 18.40
N ASN A 44 9.75 -4.26 18.15
CA ASN A 44 11.21 -4.21 18.29
C ASN A 44 11.67 -3.62 19.63
N ASP A 45 10.75 -3.48 20.60
CA ASP A 45 11.03 -2.94 21.94
C ASP A 45 11.88 -1.65 21.92
N ILE A 46 11.53 -0.70 21.05
CA ILE A 46 12.27 0.56 20.93
C ILE A 46 11.99 1.42 22.17
N THR A 47 12.81 1.23 23.21
CA THR A 47 12.74 1.95 24.48
C THR A 47 13.49 3.27 24.38
N GLY A 48 12.76 4.33 24.02
CA GLY A 48 13.33 5.68 23.91
C GLY A 48 12.31 6.76 23.55
N ILE A 49 11.08 6.37 23.21
CA ILE A 49 10.02 7.30 22.80
C ILE A 49 8.99 7.38 23.94
N PRO A 50 8.97 8.46 24.75
CA PRO A 50 8.22 8.53 26.01
C PRO A 50 6.71 8.26 25.90
N LEU A 51 6.09 8.63 24.77
CA LEU A 51 4.65 8.40 24.53
C LEU A 51 4.30 6.94 24.16
N PHE A 52 5.26 6.11 23.75
CA PHE A 52 4.93 4.76 23.26
C PHE A 52 4.79 3.72 24.38
N GLY A 53 5.36 3.96 25.57
CA GLY A 53 5.23 3.04 26.70
C GLY A 53 3.76 2.85 27.13
N SER A 54 2.99 3.94 27.19
CA SER A 54 1.57 3.92 27.56
C SER A 54 0.66 3.41 26.42
N LEU A 55 0.99 3.71 25.16
CA LEU A 55 0.24 3.18 24.00
C LEU A 55 0.60 1.73 23.64
N LYS A 56 1.67 1.15 24.22
CA LYS A 56 2.15 -0.19 23.90
C LYS A 56 1.06 -1.25 24.03
N LEU A 57 0.24 -1.18 25.09
CA LEU A 57 -0.88 -2.11 25.33
C LEU A 57 -1.99 -2.02 24.27
N ILE A 58 -2.30 -0.82 23.76
CA ILE A 58 -3.32 -0.61 22.72
C ILE A 58 -2.82 -1.10 21.35
N LEU A 59 -1.52 -0.97 21.12
CA LEU A 59 -0.87 -1.28 19.84
C LEU A 59 -0.43 -2.75 19.72
N LYS A 60 -0.24 -3.46 20.86
CA LYS A 60 0.20 -4.87 20.89
C LYS A 60 -0.79 -5.83 20.25
N ASP A 61 -2.09 -5.55 20.36
CA ASP A 61 -3.14 -6.38 19.77
C ASP A 61 -3.36 -6.13 18.27
N ARG A 62 -2.71 -5.11 17.69
CA ARG A 62 -2.74 -4.86 16.25
C ARG A 62 -1.52 -5.53 15.59
N HIS A 63 -1.66 -6.84 15.35
CA HIS A 63 -0.77 -7.62 14.48
C HIS A 63 -1.21 -7.74 13.00
N PRO A 64 -1.86 -6.76 12.31
CA PRO A 64 -1.99 -6.88 10.87
C PRO A 64 -0.62 -6.54 10.24
N GLN A 65 -0.02 -7.49 9.55
CA GLN A 65 1.04 -7.18 8.59
C GLN A 65 0.43 -6.30 7.50
N ASN A 66 1.03 -5.14 7.25
CA ASN A 66 0.60 -4.30 6.15
C ASN A 66 1.07 -4.91 4.82
N LYS A 67 0.45 -4.46 3.73
CA LYS A 67 0.92 -4.77 2.37
C LYS A 67 1.20 -3.47 1.66
N THR A 68 2.38 -3.37 1.07
CA THR A 68 2.73 -2.29 0.14
C THR A 68 2.63 -2.83 -1.26
N ILE A 69 1.70 -2.29 -2.05
CA ILE A 69 1.52 -2.66 -3.45
C ILE A 69 2.04 -1.50 -4.28
N PHE A 70 2.86 -1.77 -5.29
CA PHE A 70 3.27 -0.74 -6.22
C PHE A 70 3.29 -1.21 -7.67
N SER A 71 2.95 -0.30 -8.57
CA SER A 71 2.92 -0.54 -10.00
C SER A 71 3.33 0.72 -10.76
N VAL A 72 4.11 0.55 -11.83
CA VAL A 72 4.48 1.66 -12.72
C VAL A 72 3.41 1.83 -13.80
N ILE A 73 2.73 2.96 -13.75
CA ILE A 73 1.63 3.31 -14.66
C ILE A 73 2.07 4.45 -15.57
N HIS A 74 2.04 4.21 -16.88
CA HIS A 74 2.48 5.16 -17.89
C HIS A 74 1.40 6.20 -18.20
N ASP A 75 0.15 5.76 -18.33
CA ASP A 75 -0.99 6.60 -18.68
C ASP A 75 -1.61 7.22 -17.43
N GLU A 76 -1.58 8.55 -17.35
CA GLU A 76 -2.17 9.30 -16.23
C GLU A 76 -3.69 9.13 -16.12
N LYS A 77 -4.39 8.88 -17.22
CA LYS A 77 -5.85 8.61 -17.20
C LYS A 77 -6.13 7.27 -16.55
N ILE A 78 -5.31 6.24 -16.84
CA ILE A 78 -5.41 4.94 -16.18
C ILE A 78 -5.11 5.09 -14.69
N LEU A 79 -4.03 5.78 -14.34
CA LEU A 79 -3.66 6.06 -12.95
C LEU A 79 -4.82 6.71 -12.18
N LYS A 80 -5.44 7.76 -12.75
CA LYS A 80 -6.57 8.46 -12.13
C LYS A 80 -7.78 7.53 -11.94
N LYS A 81 -8.13 6.73 -12.95
CA LYS A 81 -9.23 5.75 -12.87
C LYS A 81 -9.00 4.68 -11.80
N VAL A 82 -7.75 4.21 -11.64
CA VAL A 82 -7.37 3.26 -10.59
C VAL A 82 -7.58 3.90 -9.22
N VAL A 83 -7.05 5.10 -8.99
CA VAL A 83 -7.20 5.85 -7.73
C VAL A 83 -8.68 6.08 -7.42
N GLU A 84 -9.47 6.51 -8.39
CA GLU A 84 -10.92 6.71 -8.25
C GLU A 84 -11.65 5.40 -7.88
N SER A 85 -11.28 4.29 -8.51
CA SER A 85 -11.92 2.99 -8.27
C SER A 85 -11.61 2.44 -6.88
N ILE A 86 -10.36 2.59 -6.40
CA ILE A 86 -9.97 2.22 -5.03
C ILE A 86 -10.67 3.13 -4.03
N THR A 87 -10.74 4.43 -4.31
CA THR A 87 -11.48 5.39 -3.47
C THR A 87 -12.96 5.02 -3.38
N TYR A 88 -13.56 4.61 -4.49
CA TYR A 88 -14.95 4.16 -4.54
C TYR A 88 -15.18 2.85 -3.80
N LEU A 89 -14.25 1.88 -3.90
CA LEU A 89 -14.28 0.62 -3.12
C LEU A 89 -14.38 0.91 -1.62
N LEU A 90 -13.60 1.88 -1.14
CA LEU A 90 -13.49 2.22 0.29
C LEU A 90 -14.46 3.32 0.75
N ARG A 91 -15.40 3.77 -0.09
CA ARG A 91 -16.27 4.93 0.21
C ARG A 91 -17.12 4.81 1.47
N ASN A 92 -17.41 3.58 1.89
CA ASN A 92 -18.22 3.28 3.06
C ASN A 92 -17.36 2.85 4.27
N GLU A 93 -16.04 2.77 4.09
CA GLU A 93 -15.12 2.45 5.17
C GLU A 93 -15.00 3.66 6.10
N LYS A 94 -15.19 3.41 7.39
CA LYS A 94 -15.20 4.44 8.45
C LYS A 94 -13.90 4.45 9.24
N GLU A 95 -13.14 3.37 9.22
CA GLU A 95 -11.85 3.31 9.90
C GLU A 95 -10.82 4.16 9.13
N PRO A 96 -10.17 5.13 9.78
CA PRO A 96 -9.18 5.96 9.12
C PRO A 96 -7.93 5.14 8.79
N GLY A 97 -7.27 5.49 7.68
CA GLY A 97 -5.99 4.91 7.32
C GLY A 97 -6.04 3.45 6.87
N VAL A 98 -7.18 2.94 6.43
CA VAL A 98 -7.30 1.59 5.84
C VAL A 98 -6.42 1.44 4.60
N VAL A 99 -6.42 2.46 3.76
CA VAL A 99 -5.52 2.61 2.62
C VAL A 99 -5.06 4.05 2.51
N PHE A 100 -3.81 4.26 2.12
CA PHE A 100 -3.41 5.52 1.49
C PHE A 100 -2.58 5.26 0.23
N MET A 101 -2.62 6.21 -0.69
CA MET A 101 -1.95 6.10 -1.98
C MET A 101 -1.11 7.34 -2.24
N PHE A 102 0.05 7.14 -2.87
CA PHE A 102 0.88 8.24 -3.36
C PHE A 102 1.60 7.82 -4.63
N THR A 103 2.13 8.81 -5.35
CA THR A 103 2.85 8.56 -6.59
C THR A 103 4.28 9.07 -6.52
N VAL A 104 5.20 8.31 -7.09
CA VAL A 104 6.59 8.73 -7.29
C VAL A 104 6.83 8.88 -8.81
N PRO A 105 7.45 9.98 -9.28
CA PRO A 105 7.86 10.10 -10.68
C PRO A 105 8.84 9.00 -11.04
N VAL A 106 8.61 8.33 -12.18
CA VAL A 106 9.58 7.38 -12.74
C VAL A 106 10.18 8.03 -13.98
N GLY A 107 11.52 8.10 -14.03
CA GLY A 107 12.26 8.61 -15.18
C GLY A 107 12.33 7.56 -16.27
N ASP A 108 13.05 6.48 -15.99
CA ASP A 108 13.34 5.41 -16.93
C ASP A 108 12.91 4.03 -16.41
N ILE A 109 12.59 3.12 -17.32
CA ILE A 109 12.29 1.71 -17.03
C ILE A 109 13.15 0.83 -17.92
N TYR A 110 13.87 -0.10 -17.30
CA TYR A 110 14.67 -1.11 -17.99
C TYR A 110 14.04 -2.48 -17.81
N LEU A 111 13.52 -3.04 -18.90
CA LEU A 111 13.01 -4.41 -18.91
C LEU A 111 14.11 -5.35 -19.39
N LEU A 112 14.62 -6.19 -18.48
CA LEU A 112 15.55 -7.25 -18.84
C LEU A 112 14.76 -8.37 -19.51
N LYS A 113 14.87 -8.49 -20.83
CA LYS A 113 14.42 -9.70 -21.53
C LYS A 113 15.53 -10.74 -21.41
N ASN A 114 15.22 -11.92 -20.85
CA ASN A 114 16.01 -13.09 -21.16
C ASN A 114 15.70 -13.48 -22.59
N ASN A 115 16.69 -13.40 -23.48
CA ASN A 115 16.60 -13.97 -24.82
C ASN A 115 16.41 -15.49 -24.67
N LYS A 116 15.18 -15.96 -24.90
CA LYS A 116 14.90 -17.34 -25.27
C LYS A 116 14.54 -17.34 -26.75
#